data_AF-A0A5M3VUC2-F1
#
_entry.id   AF-A0A5M3VUC2-F1
#
_cell.length_a   1.000
_cell.length_b   1.000
_cell.length_c   1.000
_cell.angle_alpha   90.00
_cell.angle_beta   90.00
_cell.angle_gamma   90.00
#
_symmetry.space_group_name_H-M   'P 1'
#
loop_
_entity.id
_entity.type
_entity.pdbx_description
1 polymer ?
#
loop_
_entity_poly.entity_id
_entity_poly.type
_entity_poly.pdbx_seq_one_letter_code
_entity_poly.pdbx_strand_id
1 'polypeptide(L)'
;MFDPAYQPGTSEQRAGDLRALLNPRSVLAILRDFYSRRMAWAALLISALLLAYGGGAVMFWYHAIYLGEGGPAISHWLHWLLDSSAGFVGLIPAIAVILPLAGWVAARVQDDQLRKTLYVVTGGVAFALVTAPGPFLHDALVGRGTWVASQVTSWWGDGRAPLPPAEQVGVVAEVARQVALGVPLYIVTMAVALVAVRAVVQLWRAA
;
A
#
# COMPACT_ATOMS: atom_id res chain seq x y z
N MET A 1 4.99 -31.20 13.68
CA MET A 1 4.08 -32.11 14.40
C MET A 1 2.78 -31.33 14.61
N PHE A 2 1.75 -31.61 13.83
CA PHE A 2 0.47 -30.89 13.92
C PHE A 2 -0.19 -31.21 15.26
N ASP A 3 -0.66 -30.20 15.98
CA ASP A 3 -1.46 -30.38 17.18
C ASP A 3 -2.81 -31.02 16.78
N PRO A 4 -3.14 -32.24 17.25
CA PRO A 4 -4.41 -32.89 16.96
C PRO A 4 -5.62 -32.14 17.55
N ALA A 5 -5.43 -31.10 18.38
CA ALA A 5 -6.48 -30.27 18.94
C ALA A 5 -6.87 -29.05 18.07
N TYR A 6 -6.31 -28.88 16.87
CA TYR A 6 -6.76 -27.83 15.95
C TYR A 6 -8.19 -28.13 15.47
N GLN A 7 -9.17 -27.55 16.17
CA GLN A 7 -10.54 -27.46 15.66
C GLN A 7 -10.63 -26.20 14.79
N PRO A 8 -10.80 -26.35 13.45
CA PRO A 8 -11.07 -25.18 12.62
C PRO A 8 -12.33 -24.50 13.16
N GLY A 9 -12.26 -23.19 13.38
CA GLY A 9 -13.38 -22.43 13.93
C GLY A 9 -14.67 -22.76 13.17
N THR A 10 -15.76 -22.96 13.93
CA THR A 10 -17.04 -23.40 13.39
C THR A 10 -17.53 -22.43 12.31
N SER A 11 -18.39 -22.89 11.40
CA SER A 11 -19.01 -22.02 10.39
C SER A 11 -19.68 -20.78 11.03
N GLU A 12 -20.24 -20.94 12.23
CA GLU A 12 -20.81 -19.86 13.03
C GLU A 12 -19.76 -18.85 13.52
N GLN A 13 -18.59 -19.31 13.99
CA GLN A 13 -17.49 -18.41 14.38
C GLN A 13 -16.98 -17.61 13.18
N ARG A 14 -16.83 -18.24 12.01
CA ARG A 14 -16.42 -17.53 10.78
C ARG A 14 -17.46 -16.50 10.33
N ALA A 15 -18.75 -16.84 10.42
CA ALA A 15 -19.83 -15.91 10.10
C ALA A 15 -19.89 -14.73 11.08
N GLY A 16 -19.64 -14.98 12.37
CA GLY A 16 -19.52 -13.95 13.40
C GLY A 16 -18.35 -12.99 13.13
N ASP A 17 -17.20 -13.52 12.74
CA ASP A 17 -16.01 -12.73 12.40
C ASP A 17 -16.23 -11.82 11.18
N LEU A 18 -16.87 -12.33 10.12
CA LEU A 18 -17.21 -11.51 8.96
C LEU A 18 -18.21 -10.41 9.31
N ARG A 19 -19.23 -10.71 10.11
CA ARG A 19 -20.17 -9.70 10.62
C ARG A 19 -19.48 -8.64 11.46
N ALA A 20 -18.45 -9.00 12.21
CA ALA A 20 -17.66 -8.05 12.97
C ALA A 20 -16.90 -7.08 12.05
N LEU A 21 -16.33 -7.53 10.93
CA LEU A 21 -15.67 -6.65 9.95
C LEU A 21 -16.65 -5.70 9.26
N LEU A 22 -17.88 -6.14 9.03
CA LEU A 22 -18.93 -5.31 8.42
C LEU A 22 -19.52 -4.28 9.40
N ASN A 23 -19.25 -4.40 10.70
CA ASN A 23 -19.74 -3.48 11.70
C ASN A 23 -18.73 -2.32 11.91
N PRO A 24 -19.10 -1.07 11.57
CA PRO A 24 -18.18 0.07 11.70
C PRO A 24 -17.71 0.30 13.14
N ARG A 25 -18.53 -0.04 14.15
CA ARG A 25 -18.14 0.11 15.56
C ARG A 25 -16.99 -0.85 15.93
N SER A 26 -17.02 -2.07 15.40
CA SER A 26 -15.97 -3.06 15.60
C SER A 26 -14.67 -2.64 14.93
N VAL A 27 -14.75 -2.10 13.70
CA VAL A 27 -13.57 -1.56 13.01
C VAL A 27 -12.96 -0.42 13.82
N LEU A 28 -13.76 0.55 14.27
CA LEU A 28 -13.27 1.65 15.11
C LEU A 28 -12.62 1.16 16.42
N ALA A 29 -13.16 0.13 17.04
CA ALA A 29 -12.57 -0.48 18.23
C ALA A 29 -11.21 -1.11 17.93
N ILE A 30 -11.07 -1.83 16.81
CA ILE A 30 -9.81 -2.42 16.34
C ILE A 30 -8.77 -1.32 16.07
N LEU A 31 -9.15 -0.25 15.35
CA LEU A 31 -8.25 0.88 15.07
C LEU A 31 -7.77 1.54 16.37
N ARG A 32 -8.70 1.82 17.28
CA ARG A 32 -8.40 2.46 18.57
C ARG A 32 -7.47 1.61 19.42
N ASP A 33 -7.73 0.30 19.52
CA ASP A 33 -6.87 -0.61 20.30
C ASP A 33 -5.46 -0.66 19.71
N PHE A 34 -5.34 -0.82 18.39
CA PHE A 34 -4.04 -0.88 17.72
C PHE A 34 -3.23 0.41 17.92
N TYR A 35 -3.84 1.58 17.68
CA TYR A 35 -3.17 2.88 17.78
C TYR A 35 -3.08 3.46 19.20
N SER A 36 -3.64 2.79 20.21
CA SER A 36 -3.38 3.12 21.62
C SER A 36 -1.91 2.93 22.00
N ARG A 37 -1.17 2.12 21.22
CA ARG A 37 0.24 1.79 21.46
C ARG A 37 1.14 2.74 20.65
N ARG A 38 2.11 3.39 21.30
CA ARG A 38 3.09 4.28 20.63
C ARG A 38 3.83 3.61 19.47
N MET A 39 4.15 2.31 19.62
CA MET A 39 4.85 1.54 18.58
C MET A 39 4.03 1.36 17.29
N ALA A 40 2.70 1.39 17.38
CA ALA A 40 1.84 1.29 16.20
C ALA A 40 1.96 2.50 15.27
N TRP A 41 2.23 3.68 15.82
CA TRP A 41 2.48 4.90 15.04
C TRP A 41 3.82 4.83 14.29
N ALA A 42 4.86 4.30 14.93
CA ALA A 42 6.12 4.01 14.25
C ALA A 42 5.93 2.96 13.14
N ALA A 43 5.13 1.92 13.40
CA ALA A 43 4.80 0.91 12.41
C ALA A 43 4.02 1.49 11.21
N LEU A 44 3.11 2.43 11.45
CA LEU A 44 2.41 3.18 10.40
C LEU A 44 3.39 3.98 9.55
N LEU A 45 4.26 4.77 10.19
CA LEU A 45 5.23 5.60 9.46
C LEU A 45 6.17 4.75 8.60
N ILE A 46 6.77 3.70 9.17
CA ILE A 46 7.69 2.81 8.45
C ILE A 46 6.97 2.12 7.28
N SER A 47 5.78 1.58 7.53
CA SER A 47 4.97 0.95 6.47
C SER A 47 4.60 1.95 5.39
N ALA A 48 4.19 3.16 5.76
CA ALA A 48 3.83 4.20 4.80
C ALA A 48 5.03 4.62 3.94
N LEU A 49 6.21 4.78 4.52
CA LEU A 49 7.43 5.08 3.77
C LEU A 49 7.78 3.96 2.79
N LEU A 50 7.79 2.71 3.25
CA LEU A 50 8.15 1.57 2.40
C LEU A 50 7.12 1.28 1.30
N LEU A 51 5.82 1.40 1.60
CA LEU A 51 4.77 1.18 0.61
C LEU A 51 4.70 2.33 -0.39
N ALA A 52 4.72 3.59 0.07
CA ALA A 52 4.57 4.74 -0.80
C ALA A 52 5.83 5.07 -1.60
N TYR A 53 7.02 5.01 -0.99
CA TYR A 53 8.27 5.32 -1.70
C TYR A 53 8.92 4.07 -2.28
N GLY A 54 9.01 2.99 -1.51
CA GLY A 54 9.60 1.73 -1.99
C GLY A 54 8.73 1.06 -3.05
N GLY A 55 7.44 0.84 -2.74
CA GLY A 55 6.45 0.36 -3.71
C GLY A 55 6.25 1.37 -4.84
N GLY A 56 6.14 2.67 -4.52
CA GLY A 56 6.02 3.73 -5.52
C GLY A 56 7.18 3.81 -6.50
N ALA A 57 8.42 3.48 -6.10
CA ALA A 57 9.56 3.43 -7.03
C ALA A 57 9.38 2.36 -8.11
N VAL A 58 8.91 1.18 -7.72
CA VAL A 58 8.67 0.07 -8.66
C VAL A 58 7.48 0.39 -9.56
N MET A 59 6.38 0.90 -8.98
CA MET A 59 5.21 1.31 -9.76
C MET A 59 5.54 2.45 -10.72
N PHE A 60 6.29 3.45 -10.27
CA PHE A 60 6.75 4.54 -11.12
C PHE A 60 7.60 4.03 -12.28
N TRP A 61 8.57 3.14 -12.03
CA TRP A 61 9.34 2.54 -13.11
C TRP A 61 8.42 1.79 -14.10
N TYR A 62 7.45 1.04 -13.60
CA TYR A 62 6.53 0.30 -14.47
C TYR A 62 5.68 1.22 -15.33
N HIS A 63 5.00 2.21 -14.74
CA HIS A 63 4.13 3.12 -15.48
C HIS A 63 4.92 4.11 -16.33
N ALA A 64 5.80 4.89 -15.73
CA ALA A 64 6.47 5.99 -16.43
C ALA A 64 7.54 5.54 -17.42
N ILE A 65 8.25 4.43 -17.15
CA ILE A 65 9.40 3.99 -17.97
C ILE A 65 9.02 2.80 -18.84
N TYR A 66 8.45 1.73 -18.26
CA TYR A 66 8.14 0.51 -19.02
C TYR A 66 6.91 0.68 -19.92
N LEU A 67 5.82 1.27 -19.41
CA LEU A 67 4.61 1.56 -20.19
C LEU A 67 4.68 2.90 -20.92
N GLY A 68 5.60 3.79 -20.54
CA GLY A 68 5.76 5.11 -21.15
C GLY A 68 4.64 6.08 -20.79
N GLU A 69 3.95 5.85 -19.68
CA GLU A 69 2.92 6.73 -19.14
C GLU A 69 3.57 8.02 -18.63
N GLY A 70 3.70 8.99 -19.52
CA GLY A 70 4.38 10.24 -19.21
C GLY A 70 3.58 11.15 -18.28
N GLY A 71 4.28 11.89 -17.43
CA GLY A 71 3.74 12.99 -16.62
C GLY A 71 4.40 14.33 -16.96
N PRO A 72 4.59 15.25 -16.00
CA PRO A 72 5.22 16.55 -16.25
C PRO A 72 6.62 16.40 -16.88
N ALA A 73 7.04 17.39 -17.67
CA ALA A 73 8.32 17.36 -18.38
C ALA A 73 9.48 17.73 -17.44
N ILE A 74 9.74 16.85 -16.48
CA ILE A 74 10.75 16.98 -15.42
C ILE A 74 11.59 15.69 -15.34
N SER A 75 12.70 15.73 -14.58
CA SER A 75 13.52 14.53 -14.38
C SER A 75 12.71 13.38 -13.73
N HIS A 76 13.02 12.13 -14.12
CA HIS A 76 12.35 10.94 -13.55
C HIS A 76 12.44 10.86 -12.03
N TRP A 77 13.56 11.28 -11.43
CA TRP A 77 13.72 11.30 -9.97
C TRP A 77 12.76 12.26 -9.30
N LEU A 78 12.57 13.45 -9.87
CA LEU A 78 11.64 14.43 -9.33
C LEU A 78 10.19 13.99 -9.52
N HIS A 79 9.86 13.38 -10.65
CA HIS A 79 8.52 12.86 -10.93
C HIS A 79 8.17 11.72 -9.96
N TRP A 80 9.06 10.74 -9.78
CA TRP A 80 8.91 9.69 -8.77
C TRP A 80 8.71 10.26 -7.36
N LEU A 81 9.52 11.26 -6.98
CA LEU A 81 9.43 11.87 -5.66
C LEU A 81 8.09 12.58 -5.45
N LEU A 82 7.60 13.28 -6.47
CA LEU A 82 6.29 13.96 -6.43
C LEU A 82 5.15 12.95 -6.30
N ASP A 83 5.15 11.90 -7.12
CA ASP A 83 4.14 10.85 -7.10
C ASP A 83 4.15 10.08 -5.78
N SER A 84 5.33 9.72 -5.29
CA SER A 84 5.50 9.01 -4.02
C SER A 84 5.09 9.89 -2.84
N SER A 85 5.33 11.20 -2.90
CA SER A 85 4.88 12.14 -1.86
C SER A 85 3.37 12.29 -1.85
N ALA A 86 2.75 12.43 -3.03
CA ALA A 86 1.30 12.47 -3.17
C ALA A 86 0.67 11.16 -2.70
N GLY A 87 1.22 10.02 -3.12
CA GLY A 87 0.83 8.68 -2.67
C GLY A 87 1.00 8.51 -1.17
N PHE A 88 2.09 8.98 -0.57
CA PHE A 88 2.31 8.93 0.88
C PHE A 88 1.19 9.65 1.62
N VAL A 89 0.91 10.91 1.28
CA VAL A 89 -0.15 11.69 1.94
C VAL A 89 -1.53 11.09 1.68
N GLY A 90 -1.83 10.74 0.43
CA GLY A 90 -3.13 10.22 0.02
C GLY A 90 -3.44 8.82 0.54
N LEU A 91 -2.45 7.96 0.69
CA LEU A 91 -2.63 6.55 1.08
C LEU A 91 -2.42 6.31 2.58
N ILE A 92 -1.82 7.24 3.34
CA ILE A 92 -1.69 7.09 4.81
C ILE A 92 -3.01 6.69 5.48
N PRO A 93 -4.18 7.31 5.20
CA PRO A 93 -5.43 6.91 5.82
C PRO A 93 -5.81 5.45 5.53
N ALA A 94 -5.59 4.99 4.29
CA ALA A 94 -5.83 3.60 3.92
C ALA A 94 -4.87 2.65 4.63
N ILE A 95 -3.57 2.98 4.67
CA ILE A 95 -2.55 2.18 5.39
C ILE A 95 -2.91 2.11 6.87
N ALA A 96 -3.36 3.21 7.46
CA ALA A 96 -3.79 3.26 8.85
C ALA A 96 -4.96 2.32 9.16
N VAL A 97 -5.81 2.01 8.17
CA VAL A 97 -6.87 1.02 8.31
C VAL A 97 -6.36 -0.40 8.00
N ILE A 98 -5.52 -0.56 6.99
CA ILE A 98 -5.04 -1.86 6.51
C ILE A 98 -4.19 -2.57 7.58
N LEU A 99 -3.23 -1.89 8.19
CA LEU A 99 -2.30 -2.50 9.15
C LEU A 99 -3.03 -3.18 10.34
N PRO A 100 -3.93 -2.49 11.07
CA PRO A 100 -4.66 -3.11 12.18
C PRO A 100 -5.60 -4.23 11.73
N LEU A 101 -6.25 -4.11 10.57
CA LEU A 101 -7.10 -5.18 10.04
C LEU A 101 -6.29 -6.42 9.65
N ALA A 102 -5.14 -6.24 9.00
CA ALA A 102 -4.22 -7.33 8.68
C ALA A 102 -3.70 -8.00 9.97
N GLY A 103 -3.36 -7.21 10.99
CA GLY A 103 -2.99 -7.71 12.32
C GLY A 103 -4.10 -8.52 12.99
N TRP A 104 -5.33 -8.02 12.92
CA TRP A 104 -6.52 -8.69 13.46
C TRP A 104 -6.81 -10.02 12.75
N VAL A 105 -6.70 -10.08 11.42
CA VAL A 105 -6.83 -11.34 10.66
C VAL A 105 -5.74 -12.32 11.09
N ALA A 106 -4.49 -11.87 11.13
CA ALA A 106 -3.34 -12.69 11.48
C ALA A 106 -3.37 -13.21 12.92
N ALA A 107 -3.95 -12.45 13.86
CA ALA A 107 -4.02 -12.81 15.29
C ALA A 107 -4.90 -14.03 15.59
N ARG A 108 -5.71 -14.50 14.63
CA ARG A 108 -6.54 -15.71 14.77
C ARG A 108 -5.76 -17.02 14.70
N VAL A 109 -4.51 -16.95 14.25
CA VAL A 109 -3.68 -18.12 14.02
C VAL A 109 -2.62 -18.21 15.10
N GLN A 110 -2.48 -19.40 15.69
CA GLN A 110 -1.47 -19.67 16.73
C GLN A 110 -0.07 -19.83 16.12
N ASP A 111 0.04 -20.49 14.96
CA ASP A 111 1.31 -20.66 14.26
C ASP A 111 1.93 -19.30 13.87
N ASP A 112 3.19 -19.09 14.29
CA ASP A 112 3.88 -17.81 14.14
C ASP A 112 4.26 -17.52 12.69
N GLN A 113 4.60 -18.55 11.89
CA GLN A 113 4.95 -18.35 10.49
C GLN A 113 3.70 -18.02 9.66
N LEU A 114 2.63 -18.79 9.83
CA LEU A 114 1.36 -18.56 9.16
C LEU A 114 0.77 -17.21 9.55
N ARG A 115 0.88 -16.79 10.82
CA ARG A 115 0.47 -15.45 11.26
C ARG A 115 1.23 -14.33 10.54
N LYS A 116 2.56 -14.43 10.41
CA LYS A 116 3.35 -13.44 9.63
C LYS A 116 2.95 -13.45 8.16
N THR A 117 2.80 -14.63 7.57
CA THR A 117 2.38 -14.78 6.17
C THR A 117 1.00 -14.16 5.96
N LEU A 118 0.02 -14.43 6.82
CA LEU A 118 -1.31 -13.86 6.73
C LEU A 118 -1.30 -12.34 6.88
N TYR A 119 -0.49 -11.80 7.80
CA TYR A 119 -0.35 -10.35 7.94
C TYR A 119 0.15 -9.71 6.64
N VAL A 120 1.22 -10.27 6.08
CA VAL A 120 1.87 -9.75 4.87
C VAL A 120 0.95 -9.90 3.64
N VAL A 121 0.34 -11.07 3.46
CA VAL A 121 -0.55 -11.34 2.33
C VAL A 121 -1.81 -10.48 2.41
N THR A 122 -2.48 -10.45 3.56
CA THR A 122 -3.70 -9.65 3.73
C THR A 122 -3.41 -8.16 3.56
N GLY A 123 -2.34 -7.67 4.18
CA GLY A 123 -1.93 -6.27 4.08
C GLY A 123 -1.52 -5.87 2.66
N GLY A 124 -0.70 -6.69 2.00
CA GLY A 124 -0.23 -6.44 0.63
C GLY A 124 -1.36 -6.48 -0.40
N VAL A 125 -2.24 -7.49 -0.32
CA VAL A 125 -3.41 -7.59 -1.22
C VAL A 125 -4.38 -6.42 -0.99
N ALA A 126 -4.72 -6.11 0.26
CA ALA A 126 -5.61 -5.00 0.54
C ALA A 126 -5.05 -3.66 0.03
N PHE A 127 -3.73 -3.44 0.20
CA PHE A 127 -3.08 -2.26 -0.31
C PHE A 127 -3.09 -2.21 -1.84
N ALA A 128 -2.77 -3.32 -2.52
CA ALA A 128 -2.85 -3.41 -3.98
C ALA A 128 -4.23 -3.00 -4.51
N LEU A 129 -5.30 -3.53 -3.90
CA LEU A 129 -6.67 -3.21 -4.28
C LEU A 129 -7.03 -1.74 -4.04
N VAL A 130 -6.61 -1.16 -2.92
CA VAL A 130 -6.85 0.26 -2.64
C VAL A 130 -6.09 1.17 -3.61
N THR A 131 -4.90 0.77 -4.05
CA THR A 131 -4.12 1.52 -5.05
C THR A 131 -4.56 1.24 -6.50
N ALA A 132 -5.50 0.31 -6.72
CA ALA A 132 -5.97 -0.05 -8.06
C ALA A 132 -6.55 1.15 -8.85
N PRO A 133 -7.31 2.07 -8.22
CA PRO A 133 -7.76 3.30 -8.88
C PRO A 133 -6.71 4.40 -8.98
N GLY A 134 -5.50 4.18 -8.44
CA GLY A 134 -4.42 5.15 -8.34
C GLY A 134 -4.04 5.80 -9.67
N PRO A 135 -3.84 5.05 -10.77
CA PRO A 135 -3.51 5.62 -12.08
C PRO A 135 -4.52 6.67 -12.54
N PHE A 136 -5.83 6.43 -12.37
CA PHE A 136 -6.85 7.40 -12.77
C PHE A 136 -6.80 8.70 -11.96
N LEU A 137 -6.56 8.60 -10.65
CA LEU A 137 -6.44 9.77 -9.78
C LEU A 137 -5.14 10.53 -10.08
N HIS A 138 -4.05 9.81 -10.36
CA HIS A 138 -2.78 10.39 -10.78
C HIS A 138 -2.94 11.15 -12.10
N ASP A 139 -3.48 10.51 -13.14
CA ASP A 139 -3.69 11.14 -14.45
C ASP A 139 -4.59 12.38 -14.36
N ALA A 140 -5.64 12.32 -13.56
CA ALA A 140 -6.56 13.44 -13.38
C ALA A 140 -5.91 14.65 -12.66
N LEU A 141 -4.91 14.41 -11.81
CA LEU A 141 -4.30 15.45 -10.98
C LEU A 141 -2.97 15.95 -11.54
N VAL A 142 -2.09 15.02 -11.91
CA VAL A 142 -0.69 15.25 -12.30
C VAL A 142 -0.37 14.72 -13.70
N GLY A 143 -1.33 14.11 -14.37
CA GLY A 143 -1.21 13.72 -15.77
C GLY A 143 -0.95 14.93 -16.68
N ARG A 144 -0.42 14.67 -17.87
CA ARG A 144 -0.07 15.73 -18.82
C ARG A 144 -1.29 16.56 -19.23
N GLY A 145 -1.07 17.87 -19.36
CA GLY A 145 -2.13 18.83 -19.69
C GLY A 145 -2.97 19.26 -18.50
N THR A 146 -2.78 18.67 -17.32
CA THR A 146 -3.39 19.17 -16.08
C THR A 146 -2.74 20.47 -15.63
N TRP A 147 -3.47 21.24 -14.83
CA TRP A 147 -2.95 22.48 -14.23
C TRP A 147 -1.72 22.19 -13.36
N VAL A 148 -1.73 21.13 -12.54
CA VAL A 148 -0.59 20.79 -11.67
C VAL A 148 0.64 20.43 -12.50
N ALA A 149 0.48 19.59 -13.53
CA ALA A 149 1.60 19.22 -14.40
C ALA A 149 2.22 20.45 -15.09
N SER A 150 1.41 21.44 -15.46
CA SER A 150 1.89 22.70 -16.05
C SER A 150 2.73 23.51 -15.06
N GLN A 151 2.29 23.63 -13.80
CA GLN A 151 3.01 24.38 -12.77
C GLN A 151 4.33 23.69 -12.42
N VAL A 152 4.30 22.37 -12.20
CA VAL A 152 5.49 21.56 -11.92
C VAL A 152 6.51 21.68 -13.05
N THR A 153 6.05 21.59 -14.31
CA THR A 153 6.93 21.77 -15.48
C THR A 153 7.48 23.20 -15.56
N SER A 154 6.70 24.22 -15.19
CA SER A 154 7.19 25.61 -15.21
C SER A 154 8.29 25.88 -14.20
N TRP A 155 8.25 25.23 -13.03
CA TRP A 155 9.21 25.45 -11.95
C TRP A 155 10.46 24.57 -12.08
N TRP A 156 10.30 23.34 -12.55
CA TRP A 156 11.35 22.32 -12.53
C TRP A 156 11.58 21.62 -13.88
N GLY A 157 11.04 22.18 -14.96
CA GLY A 157 11.20 21.64 -16.30
C GLY A 157 12.67 21.56 -16.72
N ASP A 158 13.05 20.45 -17.33
CA ASP A 158 14.43 20.22 -17.80
C ASP A 158 14.63 20.54 -19.29
N GLY A 159 13.64 21.17 -19.93
CA GLY A 159 13.66 21.57 -21.33
C GLY A 159 13.45 20.43 -22.32
N ARG A 160 13.21 19.19 -21.87
CA ARG A 160 12.91 18.06 -22.74
C ARG A 160 11.52 18.20 -23.35
N ALA A 161 11.41 17.80 -24.62
CA ALA A 161 10.11 17.62 -25.24
C ALA A 161 9.32 16.56 -24.45
N PRO A 162 8.02 16.78 -24.18
CA PRO A 162 7.18 15.74 -23.62
C PRO A 162 7.24 14.49 -24.52
N LEU A 163 7.33 13.30 -23.92
CA LEU A 163 7.19 12.05 -24.65
C LEU A 163 5.83 12.02 -25.40
N PRO A 164 5.60 11.17 -26.40
CA PRO A 164 4.24 10.94 -26.88
C PRO A 164 3.31 10.41 -25.75
N PRO A 165 1.98 10.57 -25.86
CA PRO A 165 1.04 9.90 -24.97
C PRO A 165 1.22 8.37 -25.05
N ALA A 166 1.06 7.68 -23.92
CA ALA A 166 1.00 6.22 -23.92
C ALA A 166 -0.24 5.74 -24.69
N GLU A 167 -0.19 4.50 -25.16
CA GLU A 167 -1.34 3.85 -25.80
C GLU A 167 -2.51 3.77 -24.82
N GLN A 168 -3.67 4.27 -25.21
CA GLN A 168 -4.86 4.21 -24.36
C GLN A 168 -5.33 2.76 -24.24
N VAL A 169 -5.30 2.23 -23.02
CA VAL A 169 -5.90 0.94 -22.70
C VAL A 169 -7.23 1.15 -21.97
N GLY A 170 -8.15 0.20 -22.14
CA GLY A 170 -9.43 0.25 -21.43
C GLY A 170 -9.26 0.16 -19.92
N VAL A 171 -10.15 0.82 -19.17
CA VAL A 171 -10.16 0.88 -17.69
C VAL A 171 -9.97 -0.48 -17.02
N VAL A 172 -10.60 -1.53 -17.56
CA VAL A 172 -10.49 -2.89 -17.01
C VAL A 172 -9.07 -3.44 -17.15
N ALA A 173 -8.41 -3.21 -18.28
CA ALA A 173 -7.05 -3.65 -18.51
C ALA A 173 -6.07 -2.90 -17.60
N GLU A 174 -6.29 -1.61 -17.39
CA GLU A 174 -5.48 -0.78 -16.50
C GLU A 174 -5.56 -1.25 -15.05
N VAL A 175 -6.79 -1.43 -14.53
CA VAL A 175 -7.02 -1.99 -13.19
C VAL A 175 -6.42 -3.39 -13.06
N ALA A 176 -6.57 -4.23 -14.08
CA ALA A 176 -6.02 -5.59 -14.05
C ALA A 176 -4.49 -5.58 -13.99
N ARG A 177 -3.80 -4.72 -14.75
CA ARG A 177 -2.34 -4.55 -14.68
C ARG A 177 -1.90 -4.05 -13.31
N GLN A 178 -2.57 -3.02 -12.81
CA GLN A 178 -2.30 -2.43 -11.50
C GLN A 178 -2.40 -3.46 -10.38
N VAL A 179 -3.43 -4.31 -10.40
CA VAL A 179 -3.60 -5.39 -9.41
C VAL A 179 -2.60 -6.52 -9.65
N ALA A 180 -2.37 -6.93 -10.91
CA ALA A 180 -1.48 -8.04 -11.24
C ALA A 180 -0.02 -7.77 -10.83
N LEU A 181 0.46 -6.54 -11.01
CA LEU A 181 1.78 -6.14 -10.52
C LEU A 181 1.75 -5.76 -9.03
N GLY A 182 0.71 -5.03 -8.61
CA GLY A 182 0.59 -4.51 -7.25
C GLY A 182 0.53 -5.62 -6.20
N VAL A 183 -0.20 -6.71 -6.42
CA VAL A 183 -0.29 -7.81 -5.44
C VAL A 183 1.08 -8.39 -5.06
N PRO A 184 1.89 -8.93 -5.99
CA PRO A 184 3.19 -9.47 -5.62
C PRO A 184 4.13 -8.41 -5.05
N LEU A 185 4.14 -7.19 -5.62
CA LEU A 185 4.94 -6.08 -5.13
C LEU A 185 4.61 -5.75 -3.67
N TYR A 186 3.33 -5.53 -3.38
CA TYR A 186 2.92 -5.03 -2.07
C TYR A 186 2.97 -6.08 -0.98
N ILE A 187 2.84 -7.36 -1.33
CA ILE A 187 3.17 -8.49 -0.43
C ILE A 187 4.65 -8.41 -0.05
N VAL A 188 5.55 -8.27 -1.03
CA VAL A 188 7.00 -8.20 -0.74
C VAL A 188 7.34 -6.97 0.10
N THR A 189 6.84 -5.77 -0.24
CA THR A 189 7.12 -4.57 0.55
C THR A 189 6.50 -4.62 1.94
N MET A 190 5.34 -5.26 2.12
CA MET A 190 4.74 -5.48 3.44
C MET A 190 5.59 -6.45 4.28
N ALA A 191 6.23 -7.46 3.66
CA ALA A 191 7.18 -8.32 4.34
C ALA A 191 8.41 -7.55 4.85
N VAL A 192 8.98 -6.70 3.98
CA VAL A 192 10.10 -5.81 4.34
C VAL A 192 9.69 -4.86 5.46
N ALA A 193 8.50 -4.26 5.39
CA ALA A 193 7.97 -3.39 6.45
C ALA A 193 7.83 -4.13 7.77
N LEU A 194 7.29 -5.35 7.77
CA LEU A 194 7.19 -6.17 8.97
C LEU A 194 8.56 -6.43 9.60
N VAL A 195 9.57 -6.77 8.80
CA VAL A 195 10.95 -6.97 9.29
C VAL A 195 11.52 -5.69 9.89
N ALA A 196 11.39 -4.56 9.19
CA ALA A 196 11.88 -3.26 9.65
C ALA A 196 11.22 -2.82 10.97
N VAL A 197 9.89 -2.94 11.06
CA VAL A 197 9.15 -2.61 12.29
C VAL A 197 9.60 -3.48 13.45
N ARG A 198 9.78 -4.80 13.23
CA ARG A 198 10.26 -5.70 14.29
C ARG A 198 11.66 -5.33 14.76
N ALA A 199 12.57 -4.98 13.86
CA ALA A 199 13.91 -4.55 14.22
C ALA A 199 13.88 -3.27 15.08
N VAL A 200 13.10 -2.26 14.67
CA VAL A 200 12.94 -1.02 15.45
C VAL A 200 12.32 -1.29 16.83
N VAL A 201 11.31 -2.14 16.90
CA VAL A 201 10.66 -2.55 18.16
C VAL A 201 11.64 -3.26 19.09
N GLN A 202 12.51 -4.11 18.56
CA GLN A 202 13.55 -4.80 19.33
C GLN A 202 14.59 -3.83 19.88
N LEU A 203 15.07 -2.90 19.06
CA LEU A 203 16.01 -1.86 19.48
C LEU A 203 15.44 -0.99 20.59
N TRP A 204 14.16 -0.60 20.49
CA TRP A 204 13.52 0.19 21.53
C TRP A 204 13.39 -0.57 22.86
N ARG A 205 13.17 -1.89 22.83
CA ARG A 205 13.11 -2.69 24.07
C ARG A 205 14.47 -2.88 24.76
N ALA A 206 15.57 -2.67 24.03
CA ALA A 206 16.92 -2.81 24.54
C ALA A 206 17.50 -1.51 25.11
N ALA A 207 16.87 -0.37 24.85
CA ALA A 207 17.24 0.96 25.34
C ALA A 207 16.45 1.33 26.60
#